data_AF-A0A2D6NY27-F1
#
_entry.id   AF-A0A2D6NY27-F1
#
_cell.length_a   1.000
_cell.length_b   1.000
_cell.length_c   1.000
_cell.angle_alpha   90.00
_cell.angle_beta   90.00
_cell.angle_gamma   90.00
#
_symmetry.space_group_name_H-M   'P 1'
#
loop_
_entity.id
_entity.type
_entity.pdbx_description
1 polymer ?
#
loop_
_entity_poly.entity_id
_entity_poly.type
_entity_poly.pdbx_seq_one_letter_code
_entity_poly.pdbx_strand_id
1 'polypeptide(L)'
;MKKTFILLFLILTLIFSQNAIPLSLEQGNSLEFEGRTITAQFVQESKVVLEVDGEKNIINNGQSKTIKGIRIIVTDIFYSGEDSTVSFNAELTYTCGDGTCNDGETSVNCCQDCECPLGNQCTSNGCIRPECFLDEDCDDNKELTKDSCDNYKCKYRNINCNSNSQCDDNDPDTDDFCTSGKCQNLPPICKTDSDCEDPNPCTLDQCINKDCQYKPIENCKSPEKKEEPEKGEKTSEQTLRFTDESHPGFFSKFFSWLKNLF
;
A
#
# COMPACT_ATOMS: atom_id res chain seq x y z
N MET A 1 36.66 -48.13 -10.56
CA MET A 1 35.67 -47.06 -10.86
C MET A 1 34.19 -47.46 -10.74
N LYS A 2 33.83 -48.63 -10.16
CA LYS A 2 32.41 -49.05 -9.99
C LYS A 2 31.83 -48.90 -8.57
N LYS A 3 32.67 -48.70 -7.53
CA LYS A 3 32.21 -48.65 -6.13
C LYS A 3 31.71 -47.27 -5.67
N THR A 4 32.19 -46.19 -6.28
CA THR A 4 31.77 -44.82 -5.92
C THR A 4 30.38 -44.44 -6.46
N PHE A 5 29.96 -45.01 -7.59
CA PHE A 5 28.63 -44.76 -8.17
C PHE A 5 27.48 -45.42 -7.38
N ILE A 6 27.73 -46.57 -6.75
CA ILE A 6 26.73 -47.28 -5.95
C ILE A 6 26.48 -46.56 -4.61
N LEU A 7 27.53 -45.95 -4.03
CA LEU A 7 27.40 -45.19 -2.78
C LEU A 7 26.66 -43.85 -3.02
N LEU A 8 26.87 -43.20 -4.17
CA LEU A 8 26.14 -41.97 -4.53
C LEU A 8 24.65 -42.23 -4.79
N PHE A 9 24.31 -43.38 -5.38
CA PHE A 9 22.92 -43.77 -5.64
C PHE A 9 22.15 -44.14 -4.35
N LEU A 10 22.82 -44.78 -3.38
CA LEU A 10 22.24 -45.08 -2.06
C LEU A 10 22.04 -43.82 -1.20
N ILE A 11 22.92 -42.82 -1.31
CA ILE A 11 22.77 -41.55 -0.59
C ILE A 11 21.68 -40.67 -1.23
N LEU A 12 21.49 -40.72 -2.56
CA LEU A 12 20.42 -39.97 -3.24
C LEU A 12 19.01 -40.55 -2.95
N THR A 13 18.89 -41.85 -2.69
CA THR A 13 17.61 -42.46 -2.27
C THR A 13 17.26 -42.22 -0.80
N LEU A 14 18.21 -41.83 0.05
CA LEU A 14 17.99 -41.56 1.48
C LEU A 14 17.49 -40.13 1.78
N ILE A 15 17.43 -39.25 0.77
CA ILE A 15 17.01 -37.85 0.93
C ILE A 15 15.48 -37.66 0.77
N PHE A 16 14.74 -38.71 0.38
CA PHE A 16 13.28 -38.60 0.14
C PHE A 16 12.38 -39.16 1.24
N SER A 17 12.89 -39.57 2.39
CA SER A 17 12.06 -39.78 3.58
C SER A 17 11.95 -38.50 4.40
N GLN A 18 11.40 -37.44 3.80
CA GLN A 18 10.86 -36.36 4.60
C GLN A 18 9.58 -36.93 5.21
N ASN A 19 9.65 -37.36 6.48
CA ASN A 19 8.43 -37.59 7.25
C ASN A 19 7.72 -36.23 7.30
N ALA A 20 6.62 -36.10 6.55
CA ALA A 20 5.78 -34.92 6.65
C ALA A 20 5.43 -34.73 8.13
N ILE A 21 5.79 -33.59 8.68
CA ILE A 21 5.46 -33.25 10.07
C ILE A 21 3.93 -33.10 10.10
N PRO A 22 3.21 -33.82 10.98
CA PRO A 22 1.77 -33.69 11.05
C PRO A 22 1.40 -32.26 11.42
N LEU A 23 0.32 -31.76 10.82
CA LEU A 23 -0.29 -30.50 11.19
C LEU A 23 -0.90 -30.65 12.59
N SER A 24 -0.82 -29.61 13.41
CA SER A 24 -1.44 -29.56 14.73
C SER A 24 -2.37 -28.37 14.81
N LEU A 25 -3.56 -28.59 15.36
CA LEU A 25 -4.59 -27.56 15.49
C LEU A 25 -5.23 -27.63 16.86
N GLU A 26 -5.31 -26.50 17.55
CA GLU A 26 -6.02 -26.36 18.82
C GLU A 26 -7.53 -26.24 18.55
N GLN A 27 -8.34 -26.67 19.51
CA GLN A 27 -9.78 -26.53 19.44
C GLN A 27 -10.20 -25.06 19.28
N GLY A 28 -11.14 -24.80 18.39
CA GLY A 28 -11.62 -23.47 18.03
C GLY A 28 -10.73 -22.74 17.02
N ASN A 29 -9.49 -23.19 16.82
CA ASN A 29 -8.57 -22.57 15.87
C ASN A 29 -8.73 -23.14 14.46
N SER A 30 -8.21 -22.37 13.50
CA SER A 30 -8.20 -22.74 12.08
C SER A 30 -6.80 -22.62 11.49
N LEU A 31 -6.53 -23.41 10.46
CA LEU A 31 -5.33 -23.28 9.62
C LEU A 31 -5.71 -23.24 8.15
N GLU A 32 -4.84 -22.64 7.34
CA GLU A 32 -4.95 -22.66 5.88
C GLU A 32 -4.13 -23.81 5.31
N PHE A 33 -4.75 -24.64 4.48
CA PHE A 33 -4.11 -25.71 3.74
C PHE A 33 -4.52 -25.63 2.27
N GLU A 34 -3.56 -25.34 1.38
CA GLU A 34 -3.79 -25.25 -0.07
C GLU A 34 -4.97 -24.32 -0.44
N GLY A 35 -5.08 -23.18 0.27
CA GLY A 35 -6.12 -22.16 0.05
C GLY A 35 -7.50 -22.51 0.62
N ARG A 36 -7.56 -23.48 1.54
CA ARG A 36 -8.79 -23.95 2.20
C ARG A 36 -8.63 -23.83 3.71
N THR A 37 -9.70 -23.45 4.38
CA THR A 37 -9.70 -23.32 5.84
C THR A 37 -10.10 -24.63 6.49
N ILE A 38 -9.21 -25.17 7.33
CA ILE A 38 -9.49 -26.33 8.19
C ILE A 38 -9.64 -25.83 9.63
N THR A 39 -10.78 -26.10 10.26
CA THR A 39 -11.08 -25.69 11.63
C THR A 39 -11.31 -26.89 12.53
N ALA A 40 -10.68 -26.91 13.70
CA ALA A 40 -10.95 -27.90 14.74
C ALA A 40 -12.11 -27.43 15.62
N GLN A 41 -13.34 -27.78 15.26
CA GLN A 41 -14.53 -27.28 15.96
C GLN A 41 -14.66 -27.84 17.38
N PHE A 42 -14.42 -29.13 17.55
CA PHE A 42 -14.55 -29.79 18.84
C PHE A 42 -13.64 -31.01 18.92
N VAL A 43 -12.91 -31.16 20.01
CA VAL A 43 -11.99 -32.27 20.27
C VAL A 43 -12.52 -33.06 21.45
N GLN A 44 -12.50 -34.39 21.35
CA GLN A 44 -12.88 -35.33 22.41
C GLN A 44 -11.77 -36.37 22.58
N GLU A 45 -11.85 -37.17 23.64
CA GLU A 45 -10.83 -38.18 24.00
C GLU A 45 -10.37 -39.10 22.85
N SER A 46 -11.25 -39.43 21.89
CA SER A 46 -10.92 -40.36 20.79
C SER A 46 -11.40 -39.91 19.41
N LYS A 47 -11.96 -38.71 19.29
CA LYS A 47 -12.50 -38.20 18.04
C LYS A 47 -12.49 -36.68 18.00
N VAL A 48 -12.47 -36.15 16.79
CA VAL A 48 -12.48 -34.71 16.53
C VAL A 48 -13.57 -34.39 15.52
N VAL A 49 -14.19 -33.21 15.66
CA VAL A 49 -15.01 -32.58 14.63
C VAL A 49 -14.13 -31.60 13.88
N LEU A 50 -13.79 -31.96 12.65
CA LEU A 50 -13.10 -31.06 11.74
C LEU A 50 -14.09 -30.47 10.75
N GLU A 51 -13.92 -29.19 10.45
CA GLU A 51 -14.65 -28.46 9.42
C GLU A 51 -13.70 -28.06 8.31
N VAL A 52 -14.11 -28.29 7.05
CA VAL A 52 -13.42 -27.78 5.87
C VAL A 52 -14.43 -26.97 5.06
N ASP A 53 -14.20 -25.66 4.95
CA ASP A 53 -15.08 -24.69 4.28
C ASP A 53 -16.58 -24.86 4.58
N GLY A 54 -16.94 -24.98 5.85
CA GLY A 54 -18.33 -25.14 6.29
C GLY A 54 -18.82 -26.58 6.42
N GLU A 55 -18.11 -27.57 5.88
CA GLU A 55 -18.51 -28.97 5.99
C GLU A 55 -17.86 -29.67 7.19
N LYS A 56 -18.68 -30.02 8.18
CA LYS A 56 -18.26 -30.69 9.41
C LYS A 56 -18.30 -32.20 9.27
N ASN A 57 -17.22 -32.87 9.65
CA ASN A 57 -17.18 -34.32 9.78
C ASN A 57 -16.51 -34.73 11.09
N ILE A 58 -16.93 -35.89 11.60
CA ILE A 58 -16.33 -36.52 12.78
C ILE A 58 -15.28 -37.53 12.30
N ILE A 59 -14.06 -37.43 12.82
CA ILE A 59 -12.98 -38.37 12.53
C ILE A 59 -12.46 -38.94 13.86
N ASN A 60 -12.40 -40.25 13.99
CA ASN A 60 -11.82 -40.89 15.17
C ASN A 60 -10.29 -40.94 15.05
N ASN A 61 -9.60 -41.03 16.18
CA ASN A 61 -8.14 -41.16 16.22
C ASN A 61 -7.67 -42.38 15.40
N GLY A 62 -6.65 -42.21 14.58
CA GLY A 62 -6.12 -43.22 13.66
C GLY A 62 -6.97 -43.45 12.40
N GLN A 63 -8.08 -42.73 12.22
CA GLN A 63 -8.92 -42.82 11.02
C GLN A 63 -8.65 -41.68 10.05
N SER A 64 -9.09 -41.89 8.80
CA SER A 64 -9.06 -40.87 7.76
C SER A 64 -10.43 -40.58 7.18
N LYS A 65 -10.67 -39.35 6.75
CA LYS A 65 -11.88 -38.94 6.05
C LYS A 65 -11.54 -37.91 4.98
N THR A 66 -12.19 -38.01 3.82
CA THR A 66 -12.16 -36.95 2.81
C THR A 66 -13.29 -35.97 3.10
N ILE A 67 -12.96 -34.70 3.23
CA ILE A 67 -13.90 -33.60 3.42
C ILE A 67 -13.57 -32.56 2.34
N LYS A 68 -14.53 -32.27 1.45
CA LYS A 68 -14.35 -31.28 0.37
C LYS A 68 -13.03 -31.42 -0.40
N GLY A 69 -12.65 -32.66 -0.75
CA GLY A 69 -11.43 -32.98 -1.50
C GLY A 69 -10.12 -32.97 -0.72
N ILE A 70 -10.17 -32.80 0.60
CA ILE A 70 -9.00 -32.96 1.47
C ILE A 70 -9.17 -34.25 2.24
N ARG A 71 -8.26 -35.21 2.04
CA ARG A 71 -8.17 -36.40 2.87
C ARG A 71 -7.37 -36.06 4.13
N ILE A 72 -8.07 -36.03 5.25
CA ILE A 72 -7.50 -35.80 6.57
C ILE A 72 -7.29 -37.15 7.26
N ILE A 73 -6.12 -37.36 7.84
CA ILE A 73 -5.73 -38.56 8.57
C ILE A 73 -5.37 -38.13 9.99
N VAL A 74 -6.24 -38.40 10.96
CA VAL A 74 -5.99 -38.03 12.36
C VAL A 74 -4.97 -38.99 12.95
N THR A 75 -3.84 -38.45 13.38
CA THR A 75 -2.72 -39.24 13.91
C THR A 75 -2.69 -39.27 15.42
N ASP A 76 -3.08 -38.17 16.06
CA ASP A 76 -3.13 -38.09 17.53
C ASP A 76 -4.16 -37.06 18.00
N ILE A 77 -4.69 -37.25 19.20
CA ILE A 77 -5.62 -36.31 19.84
C ILE A 77 -5.20 -36.13 21.31
N PHE A 78 -5.00 -34.88 21.71
CA PHE A 78 -4.79 -34.50 23.10
C PHE A 78 -6.03 -33.77 23.62
N TYR A 79 -6.76 -34.40 24.53
CA TYR A 79 -7.96 -33.82 25.12
C TYR A 79 -7.67 -33.22 26.50
N SER A 80 -7.86 -31.90 26.63
CA SER A 80 -7.63 -31.14 27.87
C SER A 80 -8.63 -29.99 28.02
N GLY A 81 -9.88 -30.20 27.62
CA GLY A 81 -10.92 -29.17 27.67
C GLY A 81 -10.71 -28.10 26.61
N GLU A 82 -10.47 -26.85 27.01
CA GLU A 82 -10.28 -25.71 26.10
C GLU A 82 -8.95 -25.80 25.33
N ASP A 83 -7.89 -26.33 25.97
CA ASP A 83 -6.55 -26.49 25.37
C ASP A 83 -6.40 -27.79 24.57
N SER A 84 -7.51 -28.39 24.13
CA SER A 84 -7.47 -29.65 23.39
C SER A 84 -6.87 -29.45 22.01
N THR A 85 -6.04 -30.39 21.55
CA THR A 85 -5.36 -30.32 20.26
C THR A 85 -5.53 -31.60 19.46
N VAL A 86 -5.47 -31.47 18.13
CA VAL A 86 -5.48 -32.59 17.20
C VAL A 86 -4.26 -32.51 16.30
N SER A 87 -3.56 -33.64 16.13
CA SER A 87 -2.52 -33.82 15.13
C SER A 87 -3.03 -34.64 13.96
N PHE A 88 -2.79 -34.19 12.73
CA PHE A 88 -3.27 -34.86 11.53
C PHE A 88 -2.38 -34.62 10.31
N ASN A 89 -2.45 -35.51 9.33
CA ASN A 89 -1.94 -35.27 7.99
C ASN A 89 -3.10 -34.88 7.05
N ALA A 90 -2.83 -34.03 6.08
CA ALA A 90 -3.78 -33.62 5.06
C ALA A 90 -3.18 -33.79 3.66
N GLU A 91 -3.97 -34.28 2.71
CA GLU A 91 -3.60 -34.42 1.30
C GLU A 91 -4.78 -34.06 0.40
N LEU A 92 -4.51 -33.43 -0.75
CA LEU A 92 -5.52 -33.17 -1.77
C LEU A 92 -5.88 -34.47 -2.50
N THR A 93 -7.17 -34.69 -2.73
CA THR A 93 -7.69 -35.85 -3.48
C THR A 93 -8.16 -35.52 -4.88
N TYR A 94 -7.96 -34.27 -5.33
CA TYR A 94 -8.33 -33.75 -6.64
C TYR A 94 -7.13 -33.08 -7.30
N THR A 95 -7.21 -32.81 -8.59
CA THR A 95 -6.15 -32.15 -9.35
C THR A 95 -6.77 -31.20 -10.36
N CYS A 96 -6.58 -29.91 -10.11
CA CYS A 96 -7.12 -28.89 -11.00
C CYS A 96 -6.45 -28.91 -12.39
N GLY A 97 -7.27 -28.80 -13.42
CA GLY A 97 -6.92 -28.86 -14.84
C GLY A 97 -7.05 -30.25 -15.45
N ASP A 98 -7.70 -31.21 -14.80
CA ASP A 98 -7.92 -32.56 -15.34
C ASP A 98 -9.15 -32.66 -16.27
N GLY A 99 -9.90 -31.56 -16.39
CA GLY A 99 -11.09 -31.44 -17.23
C GLY A 99 -12.38 -31.95 -16.58
N THR A 100 -12.34 -32.30 -15.28
CA THR A 100 -13.51 -32.79 -14.55
C THR A 100 -13.66 -32.09 -13.20
N CYS A 101 -14.77 -31.36 -13.00
CA CYS A 101 -15.08 -30.75 -11.71
C CYS A 101 -15.43 -31.81 -10.66
N ASN A 102 -14.43 -32.22 -9.87
CA ASN A 102 -14.55 -33.29 -8.87
C ASN A 102 -14.93 -32.78 -7.47
N ASP A 103 -15.25 -33.71 -6.56
CA ASP A 103 -15.51 -33.37 -5.16
C ASP A 103 -14.26 -32.74 -4.51
N GLY A 104 -14.38 -31.45 -4.21
CA GLY A 104 -13.29 -30.63 -3.66
C GLY A 104 -12.75 -29.58 -4.59
N GLU A 105 -13.15 -29.61 -5.85
CA GLU A 105 -12.99 -28.50 -6.77
C GLU A 105 -14.19 -27.57 -6.67
N THR A 106 -13.92 -26.28 -6.72
CA THR A 106 -14.92 -25.23 -6.67
C THR A 106 -14.45 -24.09 -7.57
N SER A 107 -15.35 -23.14 -7.86
CA SER A 107 -14.96 -21.92 -8.56
C SER A 107 -13.88 -21.10 -7.83
N VAL A 108 -13.63 -21.34 -6.54
CA VAL A 108 -12.63 -20.59 -5.75
C VAL A 108 -11.23 -21.16 -5.90
N ASN A 109 -11.09 -22.48 -6.03
CA ASN A 109 -9.80 -23.19 -6.01
C ASN A 109 -9.52 -24.02 -7.27
N CYS A 110 -10.53 -24.27 -8.11
CA CYS A 110 -10.36 -24.85 -9.43
C CYS A 110 -11.44 -24.40 -10.43
N CYS A 111 -11.39 -23.13 -10.82
CA CYS A 111 -12.25 -22.61 -11.86
C CYS A 111 -11.96 -23.15 -13.27
N GLN A 112 -10.81 -23.79 -13.48
CA GLN A 112 -10.44 -24.37 -14.76
C GLN A 112 -11.36 -25.55 -15.12
N ASP A 113 -11.78 -26.33 -14.11
CA ASP A 113 -12.65 -27.48 -14.30
C ASP A 113 -14.11 -27.20 -13.86
N CYS A 114 -14.32 -26.39 -12.82
CA CYS A 114 -15.66 -26.09 -12.27
C CYS A 114 -16.32 -24.84 -12.85
N GLU A 115 -15.65 -24.15 -13.77
CA GLU A 115 -16.07 -22.88 -14.37
C GLU A 115 -16.27 -21.73 -13.35
N CYS A 116 -16.38 -20.51 -13.88
CA CYS A 116 -16.68 -19.34 -13.08
C CYS A 116 -18.14 -18.94 -13.16
N PRO A 117 -18.71 -18.34 -12.09
CA PRO A 117 -20.00 -17.67 -12.18
C PRO A 117 -20.01 -16.64 -13.31
N LEU A 118 -21.20 -16.35 -13.86
CA LEU A 118 -21.36 -15.39 -14.95
C LEU A 118 -20.68 -14.05 -14.64
N GLY A 119 -19.82 -13.59 -15.56
CA GLY A 119 -19.07 -12.34 -15.45
C GLY A 119 -17.74 -12.42 -14.71
N ASN A 120 -17.41 -13.56 -14.09
CA ASN A 120 -16.11 -13.78 -13.46
C ASN A 120 -15.10 -14.42 -14.44
N GLN A 121 -13.82 -14.17 -14.23
CA GLN A 121 -12.71 -14.73 -15.01
C GLN A 121 -11.93 -15.73 -14.18
N CYS A 122 -11.49 -16.80 -14.81
CA CYS A 122 -10.66 -17.81 -14.19
C CYS A 122 -9.20 -17.38 -14.25
N THR A 123 -8.58 -17.15 -13.09
CA THR A 123 -7.17 -16.74 -12.98
C THR A 123 -6.48 -17.56 -11.90
N SER A 124 -5.40 -18.24 -12.24
CA SER A 124 -4.63 -19.06 -11.29
C SER A 124 -5.54 -20.03 -10.49
N ASN A 125 -6.43 -20.72 -11.18
CA ASN A 125 -7.41 -21.68 -10.64
C ASN A 125 -8.49 -21.09 -9.71
N GLY A 126 -8.50 -19.78 -9.46
CA GLY A 126 -9.59 -19.09 -8.75
C GLY A 126 -10.37 -18.14 -9.63
N CYS A 127 -11.68 -18.03 -9.38
CA CYS A 127 -12.50 -17.01 -10.02
C CYS A 127 -12.28 -15.64 -9.39
N ILE A 128 -12.02 -14.65 -10.23
CA ILE A 128 -12.04 -13.25 -9.84
C ILE A 128 -13.18 -12.53 -10.56
N ARG A 129 -13.70 -11.49 -9.94
CA ARG A 129 -14.57 -10.53 -10.62
C ARG A 129 -13.68 -9.42 -11.20
N PRO A 130 -13.55 -9.31 -12.53
CA PRO A 130 -12.70 -8.30 -13.16
C PRO A 130 -13.17 -6.90 -12.78
N GLU A 131 -12.22 -6.03 -12.51
CA GLU A 131 -12.44 -4.58 -12.40
C GLU A 131 -12.27 -3.90 -13.77
N CYS A 132 -11.35 -4.43 -14.58
CA CYS A 132 -11.01 -3.95 -15.92
C CYS A 132 -10.66 -5.13 -16.84
N PHE A 133 -10.76 -4.92 -18.14
CA PHE A 133 -10.22 -5.79 -19.18
C PHE A 133 -9.13 -5.09 -20.01
N LEU A 134 -9.23 -3.77 -20.15
CA LEU A 134 -8.33 -2.92 -20.89
C LEU A 134 -7.84 -1.76 -20.01
N ASP A 135 -6.70 -1.16 -20.39
CA ASP A 135 -6.15 0.02 -19.68
C ASP A 135 -7.18 1.17 -19.65
N GLU A 136 -7.97 1.33 -20.72
CA GLU A 136 -9.00 2.36 -20.84
C GLU A 136 -10.18 2.20 -19.87
N ASP A 137 -10.42 0.98 -19.35
CA ASP A 137 -11.45 0.77 -18.32
C ASP A 137 -11.05 1.38 -16.98
N CYS A 138 -9.76 1.73 -16.82
CA CYS A 138 -9.17 2.26 -15.60
C CYS A 138 -8.96 3.77 -15.61
N ASP A 139 -9.59 4.54 -16.51
CA ASP A 139 -9.44 6.00 -16.53
C ASP A 139 -10.00 6.63 -15.23
N ASP A 140 -9.12 7.13 -14.35
CA ASP A 140 -9.52 7.83 -13.12
C ASP A 140 -9.72 9.35 -13.31
N ASN A 141 -9.64 9.82 -14.56
CA ASN A 141 -9.73 11.22 -14.96
C ASN A 141 -8.66 12.12 -14.32
N LYS A 142 -7.49 11.58 -13.92
CA LYS A 142 -6.36 12.39 -13.46
C LYS A 142 -5.26 12.44 -14.53
N GLU A 143 -5.01 13.62 -15.07
CA GLU A 143 -3.97 13.90 -16.09
C GLU A 143 -2.57 13.33 -15.77
N LEU A 144 -2.21 13.28 -14.47
CA LEU A 144 -0.89 12.84 -14.01
C LEU A 144 -0.86 11.40 -13.47
N THR A 145 -1.82 10.58 -13.82
CA THR A 145 -1.75 9.13 -13.60
C THR A 145 -1.59 8.42 -14.94
N LYS A 146 -0.71 7.43 -14.96
CA LYS A 146 -0.74 6.40 -15.97
C LYS A 146 -1.61 5.27 -15.44
N ASP A 147 -2.74 5.11 -16.08
CA ASP A 147 -3.73 4.10 -15.73
C ASP A 147 -3.45 2.85 -16.55
N SER A 148 -3.58 1.70 -15.91
CA SER A 148 -3.34 0.41 -16.55
C SER A 148 -4.15 -0.69 -15.87
N CYS A 149 -4.59 -1.65 -16.66
CA CYS A 149 -5.24 -2.85 -16.22
C CYS A 149 -4.22 -3.97 -16.10
N ASP A 150 -3.84 -4.32 -14.87
CA ASP A 150 -2.93 -5.43 -14.59
C ASP A 150 -3.66 -6.52 -13.83
N ASN A 151 -3.69 -7.73 -14.40
CA ASN A 151 -4.40 -8.88 -13.84
C ASN A 151 -5.84 -8.54 -13.42
N TYR A 152 -6.58 -7.86 -14.32
CA TYR A 152 -7.97 -7.45 -14.13
C TYR A 152 -8.20 -6.50 -12.94
N LYS A 153 -7.14 -5.79 -12.51
CA LYS A 153 -7.16 -4.76 -11.46
C LYS A 153 -6.56 -3.47 -11.98
N CYS A 154 -7.24 -2.35 -11.70
CA CYS A 154 -6.72 -1.06 -12.06
C CYS A 154 -5.51 -0.67 -11.22
N LYS A 155 -4.49 -0.15 -11.90
CA LYS A 155 -3.25 0.37 -11.34
C LYS A 155 -3.07 1.81 -11.83
N TYR A 156 -2.96 2.71 -10.87
CA TYR A 156 -2.78 4.14 -11.10
C TYR A 156 -1.36 4.51 -10.67
N ARG A 157 -0.49 4.82 -11.64
CA ARG A 157 0.89 5.21 -11.35
C ARG A 157 1.07 6.68 -11.64
N ASN A 158 1.42 7.47 -10.63
CA ASN A 158 1.76 8.87 -10.84
C ASN A 158 2.90 9.03 -11.87
N ILE A 159 2.71 9.94 -12.80
CA ILE A 159 3.69 10.36 -13.78
C ILE A 159 4.08 11.83 -13.58
N ASN A 160 5.22 12.20 -14.14
CA ASN A 160 5.68 13.59 -14.12
C ASN A 160 5.01 14.37 -15.25
N CYS A 161 4.65 15.61 -14.98
CA CYS A 161 4.27 16.55 -16.02
C CYS A 161 5.49 16.88 -16.91
N ASN A 162 5.24 17.24 -18.17
CA ASN A 162 6.23 17.74 -19.12
C ASN A 162 5.88 19.13 -19.68
N SER A 163 4.68 19.63 -19.39
CA SER A 163 4.16 20.91 -19.84
C SER A 163 3.09 21.42 -18.87
N ASN A 164 2.88 22.75 -18.85
CA ASN A 164 1.91 23.40 -17.98
C ASN A 164 0.46 22.94 -18.25
N SER A 165 0.13 22.61 -19.50
CA SER A 165 -1.24 22.16 -19.85
C SER A 165 -1.65 20.87 -19.14
N GLN A 166 -0.70 20.03 -18.72
CA GLN A 166 -0.98 18.81 -17.96
C GLN A 166 -1.25 19.06 -16.47
N CYS A 167 -1.13 20.31 -16.04
CA CYS A 167 -1.34 20.75 -14.67
C CYS A 167 -2.64 21.51 -14.48
N ASP A 168 -3.43 21.68 -15.54
CA ASP A 168 -4.71 22.39 -15.52
C ASP A 168 -5.64 21.75 -14.49
N ASP A 169 -5.88 22.45 -13.37
CA ASP A 169 -6.81 22.01 -12.34
C ASP A 169 -8.24 22.51 -12.57
N ASN A 170 -8.48 23.13 -13.73
CA ASN A 170 -9.73 23.78 -14.12
C ASN A 170 -10.15 24.90 -13.15
N ASP A 171 -9.27 25.40 -12.29
CA ASP A 171 -9.50 26.59 -11.48
C ASP A 171 -9.02 27.85 -12.24
N PRO A 172 -9.91 28.75 -12.69
CA PRO A 172 -9.48 29.96 -13.39
C PRO A 172 -8.65 30.91 -12.49
N ASP A 173 -8.76 30.75 -11.16
CA ASP A 173 -8.06 31.55 -10.16
C ASP A 173 -6.69 30.96 -9.76
N THR A 174 -6.14 30.05 -10.56
CA THR A 174 -4.76 29.55 -10.43
C THR A 174 -3.98 29.77 -11.73
N ASP A 175 -2.66 29.79 -11.62
CA ASP A 175 -1.74 29.62 -12.73
C ASP A 175 -1.01 28.29 -12.56
N ASP A 176 -1.16 27.43 -13.56
CA ASP A 176 -0.68 26.05 -13.51
C ASP A 176 0.70 25.92 -14.16
N PHE A 177 1.66 25.43 -13.38
CA PHE A 177 3.05 25.29 -13.80
C PHE A 177 3.52 23.86 -13.62
N CYS A 178 4.15 23.33 -14.67
CA CYS A 178 4.93 22.12 -14.57
C CYS A 178 6.38 22.46 -14.21
N THR A 179 6.74 22.30 -12.94
CA THR A 179 8.10 22.58 -12.45
C THR A 179 8.74 21.32 -11.91
N SER A 180 9.90 20.94 -12.48
CA SER A 180 10.66 19.72 -12.09
C SER A 180 9.81 18.44 -12.13
N GLY A 181 8.91 18.34 -13.11
CA GLY A 181 8.03 17.18 -13.28
C GLY A 181 6.86 17.11 -12.30
N LYS A 182 6.59 18.19 -11.54
CA LYS A 182 5.45 18.28 -10.63
C LYS A 182 4.59 19.48 -10.98
N CYS A 183 3.29 19.32 -10.86
CA CYS A 183 2.36 20.42 -11.00
C CYS A 183 2.39 21.33 -9.77
N GLN A 184 2.36 22.62 -10.02
CA GLN A 184 2.25 23.69 -9.04
C GLN A 184 1.16 24.62 -9.53
N ASN A 185 0.08 24.72 -8.77
CA ASN A 185 -1.05 25.57 -9.07
C ASN A 185 -0.97 26.72 -8.08
N LEU A 186 -0.53 27.88 -8.57
CA LEU A 186 -0.26 29.04 -7.75
C LEU A 186 -1.42 30.03 -7.88
N PRO A 187 -1.85 30.69 -6.80
CA PRO A 187 -2.78 31.80 -6.96
C PRO A 187 -2.14 32.90 -7.81
N PRO A 188 -2.93 33.68 -8.58
CA PRO A 188 -2.43 34.78 -9.37
C PRO A 188 -1.78 35.83 -8.47
N ILE A 189 -0.85 36.62 -9.03
CA ILE A 189 -0.21 37.72 -8.30
C ILE A 189 -1.25 38.77 -7.90
N CYS A 190 -2.23 39.01 -8.76
CA CYS A 190 -3.35 39.91 -8.51
C CYS A 190 -4.65 39.38 -9.12
N LYS A 191 -5.78 39.71 -8.50
CA LYS A 191 -7.11 39.52 -9.10
C LYS A 191 -7.73 40.84 -9.55
N THR A 192 -7.34 41.93 -8.90
CA THR A 192 -7.88 43.27 -9.08
C THR A 192 -6.77 44.31 -9.03
N ASP A 193 -7.01 45.50 -9.59
CA ASP A 193 -6.06 46.62 -9.53
C ASP A 193 -5.67 46.98 -8.08
N SER A 194 -6.58 46.80 -7.11
CA SER A 194 -6.30 47.05 -5.69
C SER A 194 -5.29 46.08 -5.07
N ASP A 195 -5.08 44.89 -5.65
CA ASP A 195 -4.05 43.96 -5.18
C ASP A 195 -2.65 44.42 -5.58
N CYS A 196 -2.56 45.38 -6.53
CA CYS A 196 -1.31 45.86 -7.09
C CYS A 196 -0.86 47.22 -6.54
N GLU A 197 -1.56 47.83 -5.60
CA GLU A 197 -1.21 49.16 -5.07
C GLU A 197 0.23 49.21 -4.55
N ASP A 198 1.09 50.02 -5.17
CA ASP A 198 2.45 50.29 -4.70
C ASP A 198 2.55 51.62 -3.92
N PRO A 199 3.66 51.87 -3.20
CA PRO A 199 3.84 53.11 -2.46
C PRO A 199 4.07 54.36 -3.34
N ASN A 200 4.14 54.22 -4.67
CA ASN A 200 4.47 55.31 -5.58
C ASN A 200 3.18 55.94 -6.13
N PRO A 201 2.78 57.14 -5.66
CA PRO A 201 1.55 57.79 -6.15
C PRO A 201 1.65 58.25 -7.62
N CYS A 202 2.81 58.13 -8.26
CA CYS A 202 3.04 58.48 -9.65
C CYS A 202 3.04 57.28 -10.61
N THR A 203 2.56 56.12 -10.17
CA THR A 203 2.24 54.99 -11.04
C THR A 203 0.72 54.76 -11.11
N LEU A 204 0.26 54.33 -12.27
CA LEU A 204 -1.04 53.71 -12.46
C LEU A 204 -0.84 52.21 -12.31
N ASP A 205 -1.34 51.68 -11.20
CA ASP A 205 -1.16 50.29 -10.82
C ASP A 205 -2.36 49.50 -11.33
N GLN A 206 -2.10 48.52 -12.20
CA GLN A 206 -3.14 47.73 -12.83
C GLN A 206 -2.81 46.26 -12.72
N CYS A 207 -3.82 45.45 -12.42
CA CYS A 207 -3.74 44.01 -12.56
C CYS A 207 -4.08 43.63 -14.00
N ILE A 208 -3.08 43.23 -14.77
CA ILE A 208 -3.24 42.87 -16.19
C ILE A 208 -2.69 41.46 -16.39
N ASN A 209 -3.54 40.55 -16.89
CA ASN A 209 -3.20 39.13 -17.07
C ASN A 209 -2.63 38.48 -15.80
N LYS A 210 -3.27 38.73 -14.64
CA LYS A 210 -2.87 38.19 -13.32
C LYS A 210 -1.52 38.69 -12.79
N ASP A 211 -0.87 39.62 -13.50
CA ASP A 211 0.37 40.29 -13.11
C ASP A 211 0.16 41.78 -12.82
N CYS A 212 0.86 42.30 -11.81
CA CYS A 212 0.85 43.73 -11.51
C CYS A 212 1.71 44.52 -12.50
N GLN A 213 1.10 45.53 -13.12
CA GLN A 213 1.77 46.47 -14.01
C GLN A 213 1.72 47.89 -13.45
N TYR A 214 2.90 48.51 -13.38
CA TYR A 214 3.11 49.85 -12.83
C TYR A 214 3.46 50.83 -13.96
N LYS A 215 2.48 51.58 -14.45
CA LYS A 215 2.70 52.52 -15.56
C LYS A 215 2.97 53.93 -15.03
N PRO A 216 4.11 54.55 -15.34
CA PRO A 216 4.38 55.93 -14.91
C PRO A 216 3.32 56.91 -15.44
N ILE A 217 2.86 57.81 -14.57
CA ILE A 217 1.95 58.90 -14.93
C ILE A 217 2.78 60.08 -15.43
N GLU A 218 2.50 60.56 -16.66
CA GLU A 218 3.21 61.69 -17.24
C GLU A 218 3.08 62.97 -16.38
N ASN A 219 4.18 63.71 -16.25
CA ASN A 219 4.27 64.95 -15.46
C ASN A 219 4.01 64.78 -13.95
N CYS A 220 4.01 63.57 -13.42
CA CYS A 220 3.95 63.31 -11.98
C CYS A 220 5.35 63.32 -11.36
N LYS A 221 5.53 64.04 -10.24
CA LYS A 221 6.79 64.05 -9.48
C LYS A 221 6.65 63.12 -8.28
N SER A 222 7.23 61.93 -8.38
CA SER A 222 7.28 61.00 -7.24
C SER A 222 8.07 61.65 -6.09
N PRO A 223 7.70 61.42 -4.82
CA PRO A 223 8.64 61.65 -3.73
C PRO A 223 9.89 60.80 -3.98
N GLU A 224 11.07 61.41 -3.93
CA GLU A 224 12.35 60.69 -4.04
C GLU A 224 12.45 59.64 -2.92
N LYS A 225 12.81 58.40 -3.25
CA LYS A 225 13.20 57.38 -2.27
C LYS A 225 14.29 57.97 -1.39
N LYS A 226 14.03 58.10 -0.09
CA LYS A 226 15.10 58.32 0.88
C LYS A 226 15.99 57.08 0.85
N GLU A 227 17.21 57.21 0.35
CA GLU A 227 18.26 56.23 0.58
C GLU A 227 18.39 56.02 2.09
N GLU A 228 18.20 54.77 2.53
CA GLU A 228 18.61 54.35 3.86
C GLU A 228 20.15 54.44 3.90
N PRO A 229 20.76 55.12 4.88
CA PRO A 229 22.19 55.39 4.83
C PRO A 229 22.99 54.10 4.99
N GLU A 230 23.87 53.84 4.02
CA GLU A 230 25.02 52.97 4.20
C GLU A 230 25.79 53.43 5.45
N LYS A 231 25.73 52.65 6.54
CA LYS A 231 26.60 52.85 7.69
C LYS A 231 28.02 52.40 7.31
N GLY A 232 28.78 53.37 6.84
CA GLY A 232 30.23 53.29 6.70
C GLY A 232 30.92 52.91 8.01
N GLU A 233 31.76 51.91 7.87
CA GLU A 233 32.79 51.42 8.77
C GLU A 233 33.65 52.56 9.37
N LYS A 234 33.76 52.59 10.70
CA LYS A 234 34.92 53.17 11.40
C LYS A 234 35.38 52.23 12.50
N THR A 235 36.52 51.61 12.23
CA THR A 235 37.39 50.97 13.22
C THR A 235 37.79 51.93 14.33
N SER A 236 37.51 51.55 15.58
CA SER A 236 38.41 51.80 16.70
C SER A 236 38.24 50.65 17.70
N GLU A 237 39.32 49.89 17.89
CA GLU A 237 39.40 48.81 18.86
C GLU A 237 39.07 49.31 20.27
N GLN A 238 38.17 48.60 20.97
CA GLN A 238 38.30 48.41 22.40
C GLN A 238 37.49 47.19 22.85
N THR A 239 38.23 46.12 23.12
CA THR A 239 37.83 44.92 23.85
C THR A 239 37.23 45.28 25.21
N LEU A 240 36.02 44.81 25.55
CA LEU A 240 35.73 43.99 26.74
C LEU A 240 34.22 43.80 27.02
N ARG A 241 33.86 42.52 27.21
CA ARG A 241 32.85 41.93 28.13
C ARG A 241 31.36 42.12 27.82
N PHE A 242 30.77 41.03 27.34
CA PHE A 242 29.35 40.70 27.45
C PHE A 242 28.98 40.36 28.91
N THR A 243 27.96 41.02 29.43
CA THR A 243 27.15 40.52 30.55
C THR A 243 25.73 40.27 30.04
N ASP A 244 25.32 39.03 30.21
CA ASP A 244 24.01 38.44 29.95
C ASP A 244 23.04 38.82 31.08
N GLU A 245 21.87 39.38 30.75
CA GLU A 245 20.67 39.25 31.59
C GLU A 245 19.40 39.17 30.72
N SER A 246 18.98 37.92 30.55
CA SER A 246 17.66 37.45 30.10
C SER A 246 16.49 37.99 30.94
N HIS A 247 15.29 38.07 30.35
CA HIS A 247 14.03 37.59 30.97
C HIS A 247 12.85 37.53 29.96
N PRO A 248 11.82 36.68 30.19
CA PRO A 248 11.56 35.54 29.32
C PRO A 248 10.10 35.45 28.83
N GLY A 249 9.84 34.71 27.74
CA GLY A 249 8.44 34.37 27.45
C GLY A 249 8.10 33.82 26.07
N PHE A 250 8.85 32.86 25.52
CA PHE A 250 8.27 31.99 24.47
C PHE A 250 9.07 30.70 24.27
N PHE A 251 10.40 30.79 24.24
CA PHE A 251 11.26 29.66 23.82
C PHE A 251 11.59 28.61 24.91
N SER A 252 11.19 28.79 26.18
CA SER A 252 11.52 27.85 27.26
C SER A 252 10.61 26.62 27.34
N LYS A 253 9.41 26.65 26.75
CA LYS A 253 8.50 25.48 26.76
C LYS A 253 8.79 24.49 25.63
N PHE A 254 9.47 24.90 24.56
CA PHE A 254 9.79 24.03 23.43
C PHE A 254 11.02 23.14 23.73
N PHE A 255 12.03 23.64 24.44
CA PHE A 255 13.22 22.86 24.80
C PHE A 255 13.03 21.91 26.00
N SER A 256 11.95 22.03 26.78
CA SER A 256 11.70 21.16 27.94
C SER A 256 11.00 19.84 27.59
N TRP A 257 10.44 19.69 26.39
CA TRP A 257 9.86 18.41 25.95
C TRP A 257 10.89 17.51 25.25
N LEU A 258 11.86 18.11 24.55
CA LEU A 258 12.87 17.37 23.75
C LEU A 258 13.93 16.62 24.58
N LYS A 259 14.04 16.86 25.90
CA LYS A 259 15.05 16.25 26.77
C LYS A 259 14.61 14.99 27.53
N ASN A 260 13.41 14.46 27.24
CA ASN A 260 12.95 13.17 27.79
C ASN A 260 12.79 12.07 26.71
N LEU A 261 13.43 12.22 25.55
CA LEU A 261 13.33 11.25 24.45
C LEU A 261 14.68 10.75 23.88
N PHE A 262 15.82 11.13 24.45
CA PHE A 262 17.12 10.45 24.28
C PHE A 262 18.00 10.67 25.52
#